data_AF-A0A4R6C1L7-F1
#
_entry.id   AF-A0A4R6C1L7-F1
#
_cell.length_a   1.000
_cell.length_b   1.000
_cell.length_c   1.000
_cell.angle_alpha   90.00
_cell.angle_beta   90.00
_cell.angle_gamma   90.00
#
_symmetry.space_group_name_H-M   'P 1'
#
loop_
_entity.id
_entity.type
_entity.pdbx_description
1 polymer ?
#
loop_
_entity_poly.entity_id
_entity_poly.type
_entity_poly.pdbx_seq_one_letter_code
_entity_poly.pdbx_strand_id
1 'polypeptide(L)'
;MSRIGKDINKAILGKKIREIRGDKTMLEFSSEIGVSHSAINNYEKGIIKPKVTVLEKIIEQSNGVYENVDHILYGSISDRKEYLRKIYPDLEEEHIEYICNNYKNVYSIDLNGTLIRYDLTESVYYNQLEDILKENINSESELIELVTLLKYIFNYRADRNNNTI
;
A
#
# COMPACT_ATOMS: atom_id res chain seq x y z
N MET A 1 -17.85 6.84 0.30
CA MET A 1 -17.23 6.02 -0.78
C MET A 1 -15.74 5.90 -0.46
N SER A 2 -15.28 4.70 -0.11
CA SER A 2 -13.90 4.46 0.30
C SER A 2 -12.96 4.53 -0.92
N ARG A 3 -12.03 5.51 -0.93
CA ARG A 3 -10.98 5.73 -1.95
C ARG A 3 -9.79 4.75 -1.78
N ILE A 4 -10.07 3.47 -1.51
CA ILE A 4 -9.01 2.45 -1.43
C ILE A 4 -8.77 1.90 -2.84
N GLY A 5 -7.71 2.37 -3.52
CA GLY A 5 -7.08 1.56 -4.56
C GLY A 5 -6.92 2.17 -5.95
N LYS A 6 -6.40 3.41 -6.08
CA LYS A 6 -5.87 3.83 -7.40
C LYS A 6 -4.52 3.19 -7.74
N ASP A 7 -3.66 2.90 -6.75
CA ASP A 7 -2.30 2.40 -7.02
C ASP A 7 -2.08 0.99 -6.42
N ILE A 8 -2.80 -0.03 -6.93
CA ILE A 8 -2.44 -1.42 -6.64
C ILE A 8 -1.68 -1.95 -7.85
N ASN A 9 -0.45 -2.41 -7.61
CA ASN A 9 0.31 -3.12 -8.61
C ASN A 9 -0.36 -4.49 -8.90
N LYS A 10 -1.25 -4.51 -9.89
CA LYS A 10 -2.05 -5.68 -10.27
C LYS A 10 -1.16 -6.85 -10.71
N ALA A 11 0.03 -6.58 -11.26
CA ALA A 11 0.98 -7.62 -11.65
C ALA A 11 1.55 -8.34 -10.44
N ILE A 12 1.97 -7.60 -9.39
CA ILE A 12 2.40 -8.19 -8.12
C ILE A 12 1.26 -8.99 -7.49
N LEU A 13 0.05 -8.42 -7.43
CA LEU A 13 -1.11 -9.13 -6.89
C LEU A 13 -1.37 -10.44 -7.66
N GLY A 14 -1.24 -10.42 -8.99
CA GLY A 14 -1.35 -11.61 -9.83
C GLY A 14 -0.32 -12.69 -9.49
N LYS A 15 0.94 -12.31 -9.26
CA LYS A 15 2.00 -13.23 -8.79
C LYS A 15 1.64 -13.86 -7.43
N LYS A 16 1.19 -13.06 -6.46
CA LYS A 16 0.75 -13.56 -5.15
C LYS A 16 -0.42 -14.54 -5.26
N ILE A 17 -1.40 -14.25 -6.11
CA ILE A 17 -2.54 -15.15 -6.35
C ILE A 17 -2.05 -16.47 -6.98
N ARG A 18 -1.12 -16.40 -7.94
CA ARG A 18 -0.49 -17.58 -8.55
C ARG A 18 0.26 -18.43 -7.51
N GLU A 19 0.96 -17.80 -6.58
CA GLU A 19 1.67 -18.46 -5.48
C GLU A 19 0.69 -19.16 -4.53
N ILE A 20 -0.38 -18.47 -4.11
CA ILE A 20 -1.44 -19.04 -3.26
C ILE A 20 -2.11 -20.24 -3.94
N ARG A 21 -2.36 -20.16 -5.25
CA ARG A 21 -2.91 -21.30 -6.00
C ARG A 21 -1.98 -22.52 -5.94
N GLY A 22 -0.66 -22.30 -5.90
CA GLY A 22 0.33 -23.38 -5.86
C GLY A 22 0.19 -24.34 -7.05
N ASP A 23 0.12 -25.63 -6.77
CA ASP A 23 0.05 -26.67 -7.82
C ASP A 23 -1.38 -26.95 -8.31
N LYS A 24 -2.41 -26.38 -7.66
CA LYS A 24 -3.80 -26.53 -8.09
C LYS A 24 -3.95 -25.99 -9.50
N THR A 25 -4.73 -26.67 -10.32
CA THR A 25 -5.17 -26.13 -11.61
C THR A 25 -6.04 -24.90 -11.39
N MET A 26 -6.11 -24.02 -12.39
CA MET A 26 -7.01 -22.87 -12.34
C MET A 26 -8.48 -23.30 -12.17
N LEU A 27 -8.86 -24.48 -12.68
CA LEU A 27 -10.21 -25.03 -12.52
C LEU A 27 -10.51 -25.38 -11.06
N GLU A 28 -9.61 -26.13 -10.41
CA GLU A 28 -9.73 -26.50 -9.00
C GLU A 28 -9.79 -25.24 -8.12
N PHE A 29 -8.84 -24.33 -8.30
CA PHE A 29 -8.79 -23.10 -7.52
C PHE A 29 -10.01 -22.20 -7.74
N SER A 30 -10.50 -22.10 -8.98
CA SER A 30 -11.71 -21.33 -9.30
C SER A 30 -12.96 -21.92 -8.64
N SER A 31 -13.02 -23.25 -8.53
CA SER A 31 -14.13 -23.96 -7.90
C SER A 31 -14.16 -23.73 -6.39
N GLU A 32 -12.99 -23.76 -5.74
CA GLU A 32 -12.85 -23.51 -4.29
C GLU A 32 -13.28 -22.09 -3.91
N ILE A 33 -12.84 -21.07 -4.66
CA ILE A 33 -13.16 -19.67 -4.34
C ILE A 33 -14.49 -19.20 -4.96
N GLY A 34 -15.13 -20.03 -5.78
CA GLY A 34 -16.43 -19.76 -6.39
C GLY A 34 -16.40 -18.64 -7.44
N VAL A 35 -15.44 -18.69 -8.36
CA VAL A 35 -15.35 -17.78 -9.53
C VAL A 35 -15.16 -18.58 -10.81
N SER A 36 -15.21 -17.91 -11.97
CA SER A 36 -14.92 -18.59 -13.24
C SER A 36 -13.41 -18.79 -13.43
N HIS A 37 -13.04 -19.86 -14.14
CA HIS A 37 -11.66 -20.11 -14.56
C HIS A 37 -11.02 -18.91 -15.28
N SER A 38 -11.77 -18.24 -16.15
CA SER A 38 -11.30 -17.03 -16.87
C SER A 38 -10.96 -15.89 -15.91
N ALA A 39 -11.69 -15.75 -14.81
CA ALA A 39 -11.39 -14.77 -13.78
C ALA A 39 -10.02 -15.03 -13.14
N ILE A 40 -9.68 -16.27 -12.78
CA ILE A 40 -8.35 -16.63 -12.24
C ILE A 40 -7.24 -16.23 -13.21
N ASN A 41 -7.35 -16.59 -14.49
CA ASN A 41 -6.36 -16.21 -15.49
C ASN A 41 -6.19 -14.68 -15.60
N ASN A 42 -7.28 -13.91 -15.52
CA ASN A 42 -7.22 -12.45 -15.55
C ASN A 42 -6.60 -11.86 -14.28
N TYR A 43 -6.83 -12.48 -13.12
CA TYR A 43 -6.25 -12.08 -11.85
C TYR A 43 -4.74 -12.33 -11.83
N GLU A 44 -4.30 -13.53 -12.21
CA GLU A 44 -2.88 -13.90 -12.22
C GLU A 44 -2.05 -13.08 -13.21
N LYS A 45 -2.65 -12.67 -14.33
CA LYS A 45 -2.03 -11.78 -15.31
C LYS A 45 -2.09 -10.30 -14.93
N GLY A 46 -2.73 -9.96 -13.81
CA GLY A 46 -2.89 -8.57 -13.38
C GLY A 46 -3.78 -7.71 -14.29
N ILE A 47 -4.58 -8.33 -15.15
CA ILE A 47 -5.49 -7.62 -16.06
C ILE A 47 -6.59 -6.96 -15.23
N ILE A 48 -7.23 -7.76 -14.34
CA ILE A 48 -8.35 -7.35 -13.50
C ILE A 48 -8.00 -7.58 -12.03
N LYS A 49 -8.40 -6.64 -11.15
CA LYS A 49 -8.32 -6.82 -9.70
C LYS A 49 -9.54 -7.61 -9.19
N PRO A 50 -9.38 -8.64 -8.35
CA PRO A 50 -10.52 -9.31 -7.72
C PRO A 50 -11.28 -8.37 -6.78
N LYS A 51 -12.58 -8.61 -6.63
CA LYS A 51 -13.39 -7.91 -5.61
C LYS A 51 -12.91 -8.29 -4.21
N VAL A 52 -13.20 -7.43 -3.22
CA VAL A 52 -12.83 -7.67 -1.81
C VAL A 52 -13.28 -9.04 -1.33
N THR A 53 -14.54 -9.40 -1.60
CA THR A 53 -15.10 -10.72 -1.22
C THR A 53 -14.41 -11.91 -1.88
N VAL A 54 -13.80 -11.71 -3.05
CA VAL A 54 -13.00 -12.75 -3.72
C VAL A 54 -11.59 -12.79 -3.14
N LEU A 55 -11.01 -11.63 -2.81
CA LEU A 55 -9.71 -11.57 -2.13
C LEU A 55 -9.76 -12.27 -0.77
N GLU A 56 -10.82 -12.09 0.01
CA GLU A 56 -11.02 -12.80 1.28
C GLU A 56 -10.95 -14.32 1.10
N LYS A 57 -11.67 -14.85 0.12
CA LYS A 57 -11.62 -16.30 -0.20
C LYS A 57 -10.24 -16.76 -0.68
N ILE A 58 -9.55 -15.94 -1.47
CA ILE A 58 -8.17 -16.23 -1.89
C ILE A 58 -7.26 -16.28 -0.67
N ILE A 59 -7.41 -15.36 0.28
CA ILE A 59 -6.62 -15.30 1.51
C ILE A 59 -6.85 -16.54 2.38
N GLU A 60 -8.07 -17.05 2.48
CA GLU A 60 -8.37 -18.32 3.17
C GLU A 60 -7.58 -19.50 2.60
N GLN A 61 -7.24 -19.47 1.30
CA GLN A 61 -6.41 -20.50 0.66
C GLN A 61 -4.90 -20.31 0.90
N SER A 62 -4.48 -19.20 1.51
CA SER A 62 -3.07 -18.87 1.70
C SER A 62 -2.40 -19.54 2.90
N ASN A 63 -3.12 -20.40 3.64
CA ASN A 63 -2.61 -21.08 4.86
C ASN A 63 -2.02 -20.10 5.89
N GLY A 64 -2.62 -18.92 6.03
CA GLY A 64 -2.20 -17.89 6.99
C GLY A 64 -1.00 -17.03 6.55
N VAL A 65 -0.51 -17.18 5.31
CA VAL A 65 0.51 -16.28 4.75
C VAL A 65 0.01 -14.84 4.72
N TYR A 66 -1.26 -14.65 4.36
CA TYR A 66 -1.92 -13.34 4.39
C TYR A 66 -3.01 -13.33 5.46
N GLU A 67 -3.04 -12.28 6.27
CA GLU A 67 -3.99 -12.15 7.38
C GLU A 67 -5.31 -11.52 6.94
N ASN A 68 -5.24 -10.60 5.98
CA ASN A 68 -6.37 -9.80 5.54
C ASN A 68 -6.09 -9.18 4.15
N VAL A 69 -7.10 -8.51 3.60
CA VAL A 69 -7.05 -7.86 2.29
C VAL A 69 -5.94 -6.84 2.19
N ASP A 70 -5.62 -6.14 3.26
CA ASP A 70 -4.52 -5.17 3.22
C ASP A 70 -3.16 -5.84 3.18
N HIS A 71 -2.99 -6.94 3.91
CA HIS A 71 -1.75 -7.70 3.91
C HIS A 71 -1.44 -8.20 2.49
N ILE A 72 -2.40 -8.81 1.78
CA ILE A 72 -2.13 -9.29 0.41
C ILE A 72 -1.89 -8.13 -0.58
N LEU A 73 -2.58 -6.99 -0.42
CA LEU A 73 -2.46 -5.85 -1.33
C LEU A 73 -1.20 -5.01 -1.07
N TYR A 74 -0.80 -4.85 0.20
CA TYR A 74 0.16 -3.85 0.66
C TYR A 74 1.28 -4.41 1.56
N GLY A 75 1.33 -5.72 1.78
CA GLY A 75 2.28 -6.38 2.70
C GLY A 75 1.85 -6.31 4.17
N SER A 76 2.53 -7.05 5.03
CA SER A 76 2.30 -6.99 6.48
C SER A 76 2.83 -5.65 7.04
N ILE A 77 2.43 -5.29 8.27
CA ILE A 77 3.06 -4.17 8.98
C ILE A 77 4.56 -4.44 9.10
N SER A 78 4.96 -5.66 9.46
CA SER A 78 6.35 -6.07 9.59
C SER A 78 7.14 -5.89 8.30
N ASP A 79 6.59 -6.30 7.16
CA ASP A 79 7.25 -6.17 5.84
C ASP A 79 7.47 -4.69 5.49
N ARG A 80 6.49 -3.83 5.86
CA ARG A 80 6.60 -2.38 5.65
C ARG A 80 7.70 -1.80 6.52
N LYS A 81 7.75 -2.17 7.80
CA LYS A 81 8.80 -1.73 8.73
C LYS A 81 10.18 -2.16 8.24
N GLU A 82 10.33 -3.43 7.88
CA GLU A 82 11.61 -3.97 7.37
C GLU A 82 12.06 -3.22 6.10
N TYR A 83 11.15 -3.00 5.16
CA TYR A 83 11.45 -2.22 3.97
C TYR A 83 11.87 -0.79 4.29
N LEU A 84 11.13 -0.08 5.16
CA LEU A 84 11.46 1.29 5.55
C LEU A 84 12.83 1.37 6.22
N ARG A 85 13.15 0.44 7.14
CA ARG A 85 14.49 0.38 7.76
C ARG A 85 15.60 0.13 6.75
N LYS A 86 15.33 -0.69 5.73
CA LYS A 86 16.32 -1.00 4.69
C LYS A 86 16.62 0.21 3.79
N ILE A 87 15.60 0.95 3.40
CA ILE A 87 15.75 2.08 2.45
C ILE A 87 16.08 3.39 3.18
N TYR A 88 15.62 3.54 4.42
CA TYR A 88 15.80 4.72 5.28
C TYR A 88 16.34 4.29 6.65
N PRO A 89 17.63 3.91 6.74
CA PRO A 89 18.22 3.42 7.98
C PRO A 89 18.26 4.49 9.09
N ASP A 90 18.23 5.77 8.71
CA ASP A 90 18.24 6.90 9.65
C ASP A 90 16.83 7.37 10.06
N LEU A 91 15.77 6.67 9.61
CA LEU A 91 14.40 7.01 9.98
C LEU A 91 14.10 6.48 11.39
N GLU A 92 13.69 7.38 12.29
CA GLU A 92 13.35 7.04 13.67
C GLU A 92 12.17 6.05 13.74
N GLU A 93 12.20 5.14 14.72
CA GLU A 93 11.24 4.04 14.82
C GLU A 93 9.80 4.54 15.05
N GLU A 94 9.64 5.69 15.72
CA GLU A 94 8.33 6.34 15.90
C GLU A 94 7.72 6.82 14.57
N HIS A 95 8.54 7.29 13.63
CA HIS A 95 8.10 7.68 12.29
C HIS A 95 7.78 6.46 11.44
N ILE A 96 8.55 5.39 11.56
CA ILE A 96 8.26 4.09 10.91
C ILE A 96 6.90 3.57 11.37
N GLU A 97 6.64 3.59 12.69
CA GLU A 97 5.38 3.18 13.29
C GLU A 97 4.23 4.04 12.77
N TYR A 98 4.40 5.36 12.76
CA TYR A 98 3.41 6.29 12.27
C TYR A 98 3.06 6.03 10.79
N ILE A 99 4.06 5.88 9.91
CA ILE A 99 3.86 5.57 8.49
C ILE A 99 3.10 4.26 8.32
N CYS A 100 3.52 3.21 9.04
CA CYS A 100 2.95 1.88 8.90
C CYS A 100 1.49 1.79 9.37
N ASN A 101 1.10 2.64 10.33
CA ASN A 101 -0.27 2.71 10.84
C ASN A 101 -1.16 3.65 10.01
N ASN A 102 -0.59 4.65 9.32
CA ASN A 102 -1.34 5.67 8.58
C ASN A 102 -1.26 5.54 7.05
N TYR A 103 -0.62 4.52 6.50
CA TYR A 103 -0.39 4.33 5.05
C TYR A 103 -1.65 4.42 4.14
N LYS A 104 -2.84 4.17 4.69
CA LYS A 104 -4.13 4.31 3.97
C LYS A 104 -4.71 5.73 3.98
N ASN A 105 -4.35 6.50 5.00
CA ASN A 105 -4.91 7.81 5.32
C ASN A 105 -3.91 8.95 5.06
N VAL A 106 -2.90 8.71 4.22
CA VAL A 106 -1.97 9.72 3.70
C VAL A 106 -2.66 10.72 2.75
N TYR A 107 -3.95 10.99 2.98
CA TYR A 107 -4.67 12.14 2.49
C TYR A 107 -4.87 13.17 3.60
N SER A 108 -4.49 12.85 4.84
CA SER A 108 -4.51 13.77 5.95
C SER A 108 -3.53 13.39 7.06
N ILE A 109 -2.75 14.34 7.56
CA ILE A 109 -1.92 14.19 8.76
C ILE A 109 -2.50 15.13 9.82
N ASP A 110 -2.78 14.61 11.01
CA ASP A 110 -3.15 15.42 12.18
C ASP A 110 -1.87 15.78 12.94
N LEU A 111 -1.60 17.08 13.06
CA LEU A 111 -0.46 17.63 13.79
C LEU A 111 -0.97 18.55 14.87
N ASN A 112 -0.84 18.14 16.13
CA ASN A 112 -1.21 18.94 17.30
C ASN A 112 -2.66 19.49 17.22
N GLY A 113 -3.59 18.71 16.64
CA GLY A 113 -4.99 19.10 16.46
C GLY A 113 -5.29 19.84 15.16
N THR A 114 -4.27 20.03 14.30
CA THR A 114 -4.43 20.60 12.95
C THR A 114 -4.42 19.48 11.93
N LEU A 115 -5.59 19.19 11.36
CA LEU A 115 -5.75 18.19 10.32
C LEU A 115 -5.37 18.76 8.95
N ILE A 116 -4.15 18.49 8.49
CA ILE A 116 -3.67 18.88 7.16
C ILE A 116 -4.15 17.83 6.16
N ARG A 117 -5.12 18.18 5.29
CA ARG A 117 -5.63 17.30 4.23
C ARG A 117 -4.98 17.61 2.89
N TYR A 118 -4.50 16.60 2.18
CA TYR A 118 -3.86 16.74 0.87
C TYR A 118 -4.30 15.61 -0.08
N ASP A 119 -4.61 15.96 -1.34
CA ASP A 119 -5.05 14.99 -2.36
C ASP A 119 -3.86 14.64 -3.28
N LEU A 120 -3.25 13.48 -3.08
CA LEU A 120 -2.08 13.03 -3.84
C LEU A 120 -2.47 12.28 -5.11
N THR A 121 -3.40 12.83 -5.87
CA THR A 121 -3.63 12.38 -7.24
C THR A 121 -2.57 12.97 -8.16
N GLU A 122 -1.45 12.25 -8.33
CA GLU A 122 -0.42 12.34 -9.38
C GLU A 122 0.10 13.73 -9.84
N SER A 123 -0.22 14.84 -9.16
CA SER A 123 0.04 16.18 -9.72
C SER A 123 0.32 17.30 -8.72
N VAL A 124 0.28 17.02 -7.41
CA VAL A 124 0.86 17.96 -6.44
C VAL A 124 2.35 17.66 -6.40
N TYR A 125 3.10 18.42 -7.20
CA TYR A 125 4.56 18.36 -7.21
C TYR A 125 5.05 18.58 -5.78
N TYR A 126 5.99 17.72 -5.34
CA TYR A 126 6.71 17.81 -4.06
C TYR A 126 7.06 19.26 -3.65
N ASN A 127 7.36 20.08 -4.64
CA ASN A 127 7.73 21.49 -4.53
C ASN A 127 6.62 22.39 -3.94
N GLN A 128 5.34 22.02 -4.08
CA GLN A 128 4.20 22.79 -3.55
C GLN A 128 3.79 22.34 -2.13
N LEU A 129 4.20 21.14 -1.71
CA LEU A 129 3.89 20.63 -0.37
C LEU A 129 4.64 21.44 0.70
N GLU A 130 5.90 21.79 0.45
CA GLU A 130 6.68 22.56 1.42
C GLU A 130 6.04 23.94 1.71
N ASP A 131 5.50 24.60 0.68
CA ASP A 131 4.85 25.90 0.81
C ASP A 131 3.50 25.79 1.56
N ILE A 132 2.68 24.79 1.24
CA ILE A 132 1.42 24.52 1.96
C ILE A 132 1.70 24.23 3.45
N LEU A 133 2.77 23.48 3.74
CA LEU A 133 3.13 23.12 5.11
C LEU A 133 3.69 24.33 5.87
N LYS A 134 4.48 25.20 5.23
CA LYS A 134 4.95 26.47 5.82
C LYS A 134 3.80 27.40 6.23
N GLU A 135 2.69 27.39 5.50
CA GLU A 135 1.50 28.20 5.83
C GLU A 135 0.73 27.67 7.06
N ASN A 136 0.91 26.40 7.41
CA ASN A 136 0.12 25.73 8.45
C ASN A 136 0.95 25.27 9.66
N ILE A 137 2.28 25.36 9.59
CA ILE A 137 3.21 24.90 10.63
C ILE A 137 4.14 26.05 11.00
N ASN A 138 4.06 26.47 12.26
CA ASN A 138 4.83 27.62 12.75
C ASN A 138 6.23 27.26 13.27
N SER A 139 6.51 25.96 13.44
CA SER A 139 7.82 25.47 13.89
C SER A 139 8.62 24.92 12.72
N GLU A 140 9.82 25.46 12.51
CA GLU A 140 10.76 24.98 11.50
C GLU A 140 11.15 23.50 11.73
N SER A 141 11.25 23.05 12.99
CA SER A 141 11.58 21.65 13.30
C SER A 141 10.44 20.70 12.92
N GLU A 142 9.19 21.08 13.20
CA GLU A 142 8.01 20.27 12.85
C GLU A 142 7.83 20.21 11.33
N LEU A 143 8.12 21.31 10.62
CA LEU A 143 8.09 21.36 9.17
C LEU A 143 9.13 20.42 8.55
N ILE A 144 10.37 20.43 9.06
CA ILE A 144 11.45 19.54 8.59
C ILE A 144 11.08 18.08 8.82
N GLU A 145 10.59 17.74 10.01
CA GLU A 145 10.17 16.39 10.37
C GLU A 145 9.06 15.89 9.44
N LEU A 146 8.06 16.72 9.17
CA LEU A 146 6.94 16.37 8.32
C LEU A 146 7.31 16.25 6.85
N VAL A 147 8.11 17.18 6.32
CA VAL A 147 8.62 17.10 4.95
C VAL A 147 9.45 15.83 4.76
N THR A 148 10.23 15.47 5.77
CA THR A 148 11.03 14.25 5.80
C THR A 148 10.15 13.00 5.82
N LEU A 149 9.15 12.95 6.69
CA LEU A 149 8.15 11.88 6.75
C LEU A 149 7.41 11.71 5.41
N LEU A 150 6.96 12.81 4.82
CA LEU A 150 6.27 12.81 3.54
C LEU A 150 7.18 12.30 2.42
N LYS A 151 8.43 12.79 2.32
CA LYS A 151 9.43 12.27 1.37
C LYS A 151 9.54 10.75 1.45
N TYR A 152 9.64 10.20 2.65
CA TYR A 152 9.73 8.76 2.86
C TYR A 152 8.47 8.03 2.43
N ILE A 153 7.28 8.56 2.73
CA ILE A 153 6.01 7.97 2.29
C ILE A 153 5.87 7.99 0.76
N PHE A 154 6.25 9.09 0.10
CA PHE A 154 6.17 9.22 -1.35
C PHE A 154 7.13 8.28 -2.07
N ASN A 155 8.39 8.26 -1.64
CA ASN A 155 9.39 7.39 -2.23
C ASN A 155 9.06 5.91 -1.97
N TYR A 156 8.54 5.57 -0.78
CA TYR A 156 8.00 4.24 -0.51
C TYR A 156 6.95 3.80 -1.54
N ARG A 157 6.01 4.70 -1.91
CA ARG A 157 5.00 4.41 -2.94
C ARG A 157 5.61 4.31 -4.34
N ALA A 158 6.48 5.24 -4.71
CA ALA A 158 7.14 5.24 -6.02
C ALA A 158 7.98 3.98 -6.24
N ASP A 159 8.77 3.57 -5.25
CA ASP A 159 9.61 2.37 -5.35
C ASP A 159 8.80 1.07 -5.31
N ARG A 160 7.70 1.00 -4.56
CA ARG A 160 6.74 -0.13 -4.66
C ARG A 160 6.10 -0.23 -6.04
N ASN A 161 5.96 0.90 -6.75
CA ASN A 161 5.42 0.95 -8.10
C ASN A 161 6.49 0.70 -9.19
N ASN A 162 7.76 1.00 -8.92
CA ASN A 162 8.86 0.94 -9.89
C ASN A 162 9.81 -0.26 -9.72
N ASN A 163 10.03 -0.77 -8.50
CA ASN A 163 10.88 -1.94 -8.25
C ASN A 163 10.05 -3.22 -8.27
N THR A 164 9.78 -3.74 -9.46
CA THR A 164 9.48 -5.16 -9.66
C THR A 164 9.96 -5.60 -11.04
N ILE A 165 11.28 -5.79 -11.16
CA ILE A 165 11.88 -6.63 -12.21
C ILE A 165 11.67 -8.08 -11.79
#